data_AF-A0A662IL13-F1
#
_entry.id   AF-A0A662IL13-F1
#
_cell.length_a   1.000
_cell.length_b   1.000
_cell.length_c   1.000
_cell.angle_alpha   90.00
_cell.angle_beta   90.00
_cell.angle_gamma   90.00
#
_symmetry.space_group_name_H-M   'P 1'
#
loop_
_entity.id
_entity.type
_entity.pdbx_description
1 polymer ?
#
loop_
_entity_poly.entity_id
_entity_poly.type
_entity_poly.pdbx_seq_one_letter_code
_entity_poly.pdbx_strand_id
1 'polypeptide(L)'
;MKEIVIKIDEEEYRMIINFKKVYDAVIEAESDFNDYMRDVIREGLDKMLTDLPPKNVNVLLRTLQAMFRENPEFVCNFIVQVLKKGSNISQEEEVRIKEIRGHYIS
;
A
#
# COMPACT_ATOMS: atom_id res chain seq x y z
N MET A 1 -8.44 22.44 2.11
CA MET A 1 -8.28 21.42 1.04
C MET A 1 -7.17 21.87 0.11
N LYS A 2 -6.40 20.93 -0.42
CA LYS A 2 -5.48 21.18 -1.55
C LYS A 2 -6.15 20.63 -2.81
N GLU A 3 -5.99 21.32 -3.94
CA GLU A 3 -6.57 20.94 -5.22
C GLU A 3 -5.47 20.46 -6.16
N ILE A 4 -5.75 19.39 -6.91
CA ILE A 4 -4.85 18.85 -7.94
C ILE A 4 -5.64 18.84 -9.25
N VAL A 5 -5.08 19.47 -10.28
CA VAL A 5 -5.65 19.48 -11.63
C VAL A 5 -4.73 18.68 -12.54
N ILE A 6 -5.28 17.65 -13.17
CA ILE A 6 -4.56 16.79 -14.12
C ILE A 6 -5.17 17.03 -15.49
N LYS A 7 -4.34 17.34 -16.48
CA LYS A 7 -4.76 17.36 -17.88
C LYS A 7 -4.57 15.95 -18.44
N ILE A 8 -5.64 15.41 -18.98
CA ILE A 8 -5.68 14.11 -19.65
C ILE A 8 -6.13 14.34 -21.10
N ASP A 9 -5.81 13.40 -21.98
CA ASP A 9 -6.31 13.45 -23.35
C ASP A 9 -7.75 12.91 -23.48
N GLU A 10 -8.31 13.04 -24.68
CA GLU A 10 -9.69 12.61 -24.96
C GLU A 10 -9.88 11.09 -24.84
N GLU A 11 -8.84 10.29 -25.11
CA GLU A 11 -8.90 8.84 -24.99
C GLU A 11 -8.95 8.43 -23.53
N GLU A 12 -8.04 8.96 -22.71
CA GLU A 12 -7.99 8.78 -21.26
C GLU A 12 -9.30 9.22 -20.61
N TYR A 13 -9.83 10.39 -20.98
CA TYR A 13 -11.12 10.89 -20.48
C TYR A 13 -12.25 9.91 -20.79
N ARG A 14 -12.34 9.45 -22.05
CA ARG A 14 -13.35 8.48 -22.46
C ARG A 14 -13.22 7.16 -21.72
N MET A 15 -12.01 6.69 -21.47
CA MET A 15 -11.77 5.46 -20.70
C MET A 15 -12.25 5.61 -19.26
N ILE A 16 -11.80 6.67 -18.57
CA ILE A 16 -12.14 6.95 -17.16
C ILE A 16 -13.67 7.07 -16.98
N ILE A 17 -14.33 7.89 -17.80
CA ILE A 17 -15.77 8.13 -17.61
C ILE A 17 -16.61 6.88 -17.88
N ASN A 18 -16.20 6.02 -18.81
CA ASN A 18 -16.93 4.78 -19.09
C ASN A 18 -16.63 3.68 -18.08
N PHE A 19 -15.39 3.60 -17.58
CA PHE A 19 -15.02 2.60 -16.59
C PHE A 19 -15.74 2.81 -15.24
N LYS A 20 -16.16 4.04 -14.92
CA LYS A 20 -17.01 4.31 -13.75
C LYS A 20 -18.23 3.38 -13.66
N LYS A 21 -18.84 3.00 -14.79
CA LYS A 21 -19.98 2.07 -14.81
C LYS A 21 -19.61 0.68 -14.26
N VAL A 22 -18.40 0.22 -14.56
CA VAL A 22 -17.86 -1.04 -14.02
C VAL A 22 -17.58 -0.87 -12.53
N TYR A 23 -17.00 0.26 -12.13
CA TYR A 23 -16.75 0.57 -10.74
C TYR A 23 -18.04 0.56 -9.90
N ASP A 24 -19.05 1.32 -10.31
CA ASP A 24 -20.36 1.41 -9.63
C ASP A 24 -21.02 0.02 -9.51
N ALA A 25 -20.87 -0.82 -10.53
CA ALA A 25 -21.38 -2.20 -10.50
C ALA A 25 -20.63 -3.08 -9.49
N VAL A 26 -19.31 -2.91 -9.36
CA VAL A 26 -18.48 -3.67 -8.41
C VAL A 26 -18.74 -3.26 -6.97
N ILE A 27 -18.96 -1.96 -6.71
CA ILE A 27 -19.26 -1.47 -5.36
C ILE A 27 -20.76 -1.53 -5.02
N GLU A 28 -21.59 -2.00 -5.96
CA GLU A 28 -23.05 -2.12 -5.84
C GLU A 28 -23.75 -0.79 -5.46
N ALA A 29 -23.18 0.35 -5.86
CA ALA A 29 -23.66 1.68 -5.53
C ALA A 29 -23.26 2.73 -6.58
N GLU A 30 -24.10 3.73 -6.80
CA GLU A 30 -23.76 4.88 -7.64
C GLU A 30 -22.83 5.83 -6.87
N SER A 31 -21.60 6.00 -7.37
CA SER A 31 -20.60 6.91 -6.76
C SER A 31 -20.63 8.31 -7.36
N ASP A 32 -20.22 9.33 -6.60
CA ASP A 32 -19.84 10.63 -7.18
C ASP A 32 -18.54 10.48 -7.98
N PHE A 33 -18.35 11.31 -9.02
CA PHE A 33 -17.14 11.25 -9.84
C PHE A 33 -15.87 11.49 -9.02
N ASN A 34 -15.90 12.37 -8.00
CA ASN A 34 -14.72 12.61 -7.17
C ASN A 34 -14.43 11.43 -6.24
N ASP A 35 -15.45 10.71 -5.75
CA ASP A 35 -15.25 9.49 -4.97
C ASP A 35 -14.59 8.41 -5.83
N TYR A 36 -15.16 8.16 -7.00
CA TYR A 36 -14.59 7.26 -8.00
C TYR A 36 -13.12 7.59 -8.31
N MET A 37 -12.81 8.85 -8.62
CA MET A 37 -11.43 9.27 -8.94
C MET A 37 -10.49 9.16 -7.74
N ARG A 38 -10.97 9.42 -6.52
CA ARG A 38 -10.16 9.23 -5.30
C ARG A 38 -9.77 7.76 -5.12
N ASP A 39 -10.70 6.84 -5.35
CA ASP A 39 -10.42 5.42 -5.24
C ASP A 39 -9.48 4.96 -6.36
N VAL A 40 -9.71 5.37 -7.62
CA VAL A 40 -8.79 5.06 -8.74
C VAL A 40 -7.36 5.51 -8.46
N ILE A 41 -7.18 6.73 -7.94
CA ILE A 41 -5.85 7.25 -7.59
C ILE A 41 -5.24 6.43 -6.45
N ARG A 42 -6.01 6.13 -5.39
CA ARG A 42 -5.52 5.34 -4.25
C ARG A 42 -5.06 3.95 -4.70
N GLU A 43 -5.93 3.23 -5.42
CA GLU A 43 -5.63 1.88 -5.91
C GLU A 43 -4.46 1.90 -6.90
N GLY A 44 -4.36 2.94 -7.74
CA GLY A 44 -3.22 3.13 -8.65
C GLY A 44 -1.89 3.29 -7.90
N LEU A 45 -1.86 4.12 -6.85
CA LEU A 45 -0.68 4.31 -6.01
C LEU A 45 -0.30 3.04 -5.24
N ASP A 46 -1.28 2.35 -4.65
CA ASP A 46 -1.06 1.09 -3.96
C ASP A 46 -0.53 0.03 -4.91
N LYS A 47 -1.10 -0.08 -6.12
CA LYS A 47 -0.66 -1.01 -7.14
C LYS A 47 0.79 -0.73 -7.57
N MET A 48 1.13 0.54 -7.84
CA MET A 48 2.51 0.94 -8.14
C MET A 48 3.45 0.56 -7.00
N LEU A 49 3.07 0.78 -5.73
CA LEU A 49 3.85 0.36 -4.56
C LEU A 49 4.01 -1.15 -4.43
N THR A 50 3.03 -1.95 -4.83
CA THR A 50 3.15 -3.42 -4.85
C THR A 50 3.94 -3.97 -6.03
N ASP A 51 4.03 -3.23 -7.13
CA ASP A 51 4.82 -3.60 -8.31
C ASP A 51 6.29 -3.12 -8.20
N LEU A 52 6.54 -2.11 -7.37
CA LEU A 52 7.86 -1.56 -7.05
C LEU A 52 8.83 -2.50 -6.29
N PRO A 53 8.41 -3.41 -5.37
CA PRO A 53 9.34 -4.18 -4.58
C PRO A 53 10.16 -5.06 -5.54
N PRO A 54 11.49 -4.96 -5.52
CA PRO A 54 12.34 -5.82 -6.30
C PRO A 54 11.97 -7.27 -6.00
N LYS A 55 11.82 -8.11 -7.04
CA LYS A 55 11.65 -9.56 -6.86
C LYS A 55 12.76 -10.18 -5.98
N ASN A 56 13.87 -9.48 -5.84
CA ASN A 56 14.96 -9.79 -4.93
C ASN A 56 14.72 -9.19 -3.52
N VAL A 57 14.42 -10.08 -2.57
CA VAL A 57 14.24 -9.79 -1.15
C VAL A 57 15.40 -8.98 -0.55
N ASN A 58 16.65 -9.16 -1.00
CA ASN A 58 17.79 -8.42 -0.47
C ASN A 58 17.73 -6.92 -0.77
N VAL A 59 17.16 -6.54 -1.91
CA VAL A 59 17.00 -5.12 -2.25
C VAL A 59 15.88 -4.50 -1.41
N LEU A 60 14.79 -5.23 -1.15
CA LEU A 60 13.74 -4.79 -0.21
C LEU A 60 14.30 -4.57 1.21
N LEU A 61 15.10 -5.51 1.72
CA LEU A 61 15.75 -5.36 3.03
C LEU A 61 16.68 -4.14 3.09
N ARG A 62 17.44 -3.88 2.03
CA ARG A 62 18.28 -2.67 1.93
C ARG A 62 17.45 -1.39 1.89
N THR A 63 16.30 -1.39 1.22
CA THR A 63 15.35 -0.27 1.23
C THR A 63 14.84 0.00 2.65
N LEU A 64 14.44 -1.03 3.40
CA LEU A 64 14.01 -0.87 4.80
C LEU A 64 15.14 -0.32 5.68
N GLN A 65 16.39 -0.78 5.49
CA GLN A 65 17.55 -0.23 6.19
C GLN A 65 17.84 1.24 5.82
N ALA A 66 17.56 1.64 4.58
CA ALA A 66 17.69 3.03 4.15
C ALA A 66 16.61 3.90 4.80
N MET A 67 15.35 3.44 4.79
CA MET A 67 14.23 4.12 5.46
C MET A 67 14.49 4.31 6.96
N PHE A 68 15.03 3.28 7.64
CA PHE A 68 15.40 3.39 9.05
C PHE A 68 16.49 4.46 9.30
N ARG A 69 17.48 4.54 8.40
CA ARG A 69 18.53 5.56 8.50
C ARG A 69 18.00 6.98 8.28
N GLU A 70 16.97 7.13 7.45
CA GLU A 70 16.35 8.43 7.15
C GLU A 70 15.36 8.87 8.24
N ASN A 71 14.51 7.97 8.72
CA ASN A 71 13.51 8.26 9.75
C ASN A 71 13.32 7.05 10.70
N PRO A 72 14.21 6.87 11.69
CA PRO A 72 14.22 5.69 12.53
C PRO A 72 12.96 5.58 13.39
N GLU A 73 12.48 6.70 13.93
CA GLU A 73 11.30 6.74 14.79
C GLU A 73 10.05 6.27 14.04
N PHE A 74 9.81 6.80 12.84
CA PHE A 74 8.67 6.39 12.02
C PHE A 74 8.72 4.89 11.70
N VAL A 75 9.86 4.40 11.22
CA VAL A 75 10.00 3.01 10.79
C VAL A 75 9.81 2.06 11.96
N CYS A 76 10.43 2.32 13.11
CA CYS A 76 10.27 1.49 14.30
C CYS A 76 8.82 1.49 14.80
N ASN A 77 8.19 2.66 14.91
CA ASN A 77 6.79 2.75 15.35
C ASN A 77 5.85 2.05 14.37
N PHE A 78 6.08 2.20 13.07
CA PHE A 78 5.29 1.56 12.03
C PHE A 78 5.40 0.03 12.08
N ILE A 79 6.63 -0.52 12.19
CA ILE A 79 6.84 -1.96 12.35
C ILE A 79 6.12 -2.48 13.60
N VAL A 80 6.25 -1.78 14.74
CA VAL A 80 5.57 -2.16 15.98
C VAL A 80 4.05 -2.16 15.79
N GLN A 81 3.50 -1.15 15.12
CA GLN A 81 2.07 -1.08 14.83
C GLN A 81 1.60 -2.21 13.92
N VAL A 82 2.34 -2.51 12.85
CA VAL A 82 2.00 -3.60 11.92
C VAL A 82 2.05 -4.95 12.63
N LEU A 83 3.08 -5.22 13.43
CA LEU A 83 3.17 -6.47 14.21
C LEU A 83 2.07 -6.59 15.26
N LYS A 84 1.65 -5.47 15.87
CA LYS A 84 0.53 -5.44 16.83
C LYS A 84 -0.83 -5.59 16.17
N LYS A 85 -1.05 -4.96 15.01
CA LYS A 85 -2.29 -5.13 14.21
C LYS A 85 -2.36 -6.52 13.58
N GLY A 86 -1.21 -7.07 13.27
CA GLY A 86 -1.01 -8.44 12.85
C GLY A 86 -1.29 -9.46 13.94
N SER A 87 -1.86 -9.18 15.12
CA SER A 87 -2.29 -10.28 16.00
C SER A 87 -3.45 -11.15 15.44
N ASN A 88 -3.84 -10.97 14.17
CA ASN A 88 -4.50 -11.95 13.30
C ASN A 88 -3.51 -12.71 12.38
N ILE A 89 -2.25 -12.79 12.79
CA ILE A 89 -1.14 -13.45 12.11
C ILE A 89 -1.39 -14.96 12.17
N SER A 90 -1.15 -15.65 11.05
CA SER A 90 -1.23 -17.11 11.00
C SER A 90 -0.27 -17.74 12.02
N GLN A 91 -0.62 -18.91 12.57
CA GLN A 91 0.22 -19.60 13.57
C GLN A 91 1.67 -19.84 13.11
N GLU A 92 1.91 -19.95 11.80
CA GLU A 92 3.24 -20.14 11.21
C GLU A 92 4.16 -18.91 11.33
N GLU A 93 3.59 -17.70 11.33
CA GLU A 93 4.34 -16.45 11.45
C GLU A 93 4.65 -16.12 12.91
N GLU A 94 3.79 -16.52 13.86
CA GLU A 94 4.11 -16.41 15.29
C GLU A 94 5.34 -17.23 15.68
N VAL A 95 5.46 -18.44 15.13
CA VAL A 95 6.61 -19.32 15.38
C VAL A 95 7.90 -18.68 14.85
N ARG A 96 7.88 -18.15 13.62
CA ARG A 96 9.04 -17.45 13.03
C ARG A 96 9.43 -16.20 13.82
N ILE A 97 8.47 -15.42 14.30
CA ILE A 97 8.76 -14.23 15.12
C ILE A 97 9.41 -14.64 16.46
N LYS A 98 8.97 -15.75 17.08
CA LYS A 98 9.58 -16.27 18.31
C LYS A 98 11.02 -16.75 18.08
N GLU A 99 11.29 -17.42 16.97
CA GLU A 99 12.64 -17.85 16.59
C GLU A 99 13.58 -16.66 16.37
N ILE A 100 13.12 -15.63 15.66
CA ILE A 100 13.89 -14.40 15.45
C ILE A 100 14.21 -13.72 16.80
N ARG A 101 13.22 -13.61 17.69
CA ARG A 101 13.44 -13.04 19.04
C ARG A 101 14.50 -13.79 19.84
N GLY A 102 14.51 -15.13 19.76
CA GLY A 102 15.52 -15.95 20.41
C GLY A 102 16.95 -15.66 19.93
N HIS A 103 17.10 -15.27 18.66
CA HIS A 103 18.40 -14.99 18.04
C HIS A 103 19.02 -13.63 18.43
N TYR A 104 18.21 -12.66 18.89
CA TYR A 104 18.68 -11.31 19.23
C TYR A 104 18.80 -11.06 20.75
N ILE A 105 18.28 -11.97 21.57
CA ILE A 105 18.26 -11.85 23.05
C ILE A 105 19.23 -12.86 23.71
N SER A 106 19.88 -13.72 22.90
CA SER A 106 21.03 -14.56 23.29
C SER A 106 22.35 -13.82 23.06
#